data_AF-A0A0P0XNF9-F1
#
_entry.id   AF-A0A0P0XNF9-F1
#
_cell.length_a   1.000
_cell.length_b   1.000
_cell.length_c   1.000
_cell.angle_alpha   90.00
_cell.angle_beta   90.00
_cell.angle_gamma   90.00
#
_symmetry.space_group_name_H-M   'P 1'
#
loop_
_entity.id
_entity.type
_entity.pdbx_description
1 polymer ?
#
loop_
_entity_poly.entity_id
_entity_poly.type
_entity_poly.pdbx_seq_one_letter_code
_entity_poly.pdbx_strand_id
1 'polypeptide(L)'
;MAMKAPASSNSYLLLAPLALLLLAAVVFLLPSLNGARVGSDGGLGVLCARRSAGAEDYTVAAPAAPKEEEKPELSLLVGVLTMPKRYERRDIVRLAYALQPAAARARVDVRFVFCRVADPVDAQLVALEAARHGDVVVLGGCEENMNHGKTHAYLSSVPRLFASSPYDYVMKTDDDTYLRVAALADELRGKPRDDVYLGYGYAMGGQPMPFMHGMGYVVSWDVATWVSTAEEILARNDTEGPEDLMVGKWLNLAGRGRNRYDLKPRMYDLSWDMDNFRPDTVAVHMLKDNRRWAAAFSYFNVTAGINLHHLSP
;
A
#
# COMPACT_ATOMS: atom_id res chain seq x y z
N MET A 1 41.32 -43.77 -58.09
CA MET A 1 40.47 -44.53 -59.02
C MET A 1 39.02 -44.18 -58.70
N ALA A 2 38.31 -43.70 -59.70
CA ALA A 2 36.94 -43.23 -59.61
C ALA A 2 35.95 -44.39 -59.47
N MET A 3 34.86 -44.17 -58.74
CA MET A 3 33.54 -44.69 -59.11
C MET A 3 32.48 -43.61 -58.82
N LYS A 4 31.65 -43.39 -59.84
CA LYS A 4 30.61 -42.38 -59.98
C LYS A 4 29.31 -43.12 -60.30
N ALA A 5 28.19 -42.79 -59.63
CA ALA A 5 26.80 -42.95 -60.10
C ALA A 5 25.82 -42.45 -58.99
N PRO A 6 24.52 -42.18 -59.27
CA PRO A 6 24.03 -41.13 -60.16
C PRO A 6 22.87 -40.28 -59.56
N ALA A 7 22.60 -39.16 -60.25
CA ALA A 7 21.35 -38.41 -60.44
C ALA A 7 20.28 -38.30 -59.33
N SER A 8 20.07 -37.05 -58.90
CA SER A 8 18.95 -36.50 -58.15
C SER A 8 17.61 -36.57 -58.88
N SER A 9 16.56 -37.02 -58.17
CA SER A 9 15.15 -36.86 -58.51
C SER A 9 14.46 -36.02 -57.42
N ASN A 10 13.40 -35.31 -57.81
CA ASN A 10 12.36 -34.66 -56.98
C ASN A 10 12.48 -33.13 -56.83
N SER A 11 12.19 -32.44 -57.93
CA SER A 11 11.40 -31.20 -57.87
C SER A 11 9.92 -31.55 -57.65
N TYR A 12 9.14 -30.62 -57.10
CA TYR A 12 7.68 -30.66 -56.84
C TYR A 12 7.20 -31.18 -55.47
N LEU A 13 7.73 -30.62 -54.39
CA LEU A 13 7.01 -30.49 -53.11
C LEU A 13 7.07 -29.04 -52.59
N LEU A 14 6.72 -28.10 -53.47
CA LEU A 14 6.66 -26.66 -53.20
C LEU A 14 5.29 -26.08 -53.60
N LEU A 15 4.18 -26.68 -53.16
CA LEU A 15 2.85 -26.11 -53.38
C LEU A 15 1.87 -26.26 -52.21
N ALA A 16 2.33 -26.66 -51.03
CA ALA A 16 1.44 -26.88 -49.88
C ALA A 16 1.24 -25.69 -48.91
N PRO A 17 2.10 -24.65 -48.79
CA PRO A 17 1.83 -23.58 -47.83
C PRO A 17 1.31 -22.26 -48.44
N LEU A 18 1.23 -22.12 -49.77
CA LEU A 18 0.83 -20.85 -50.40
C LEU A 18 -0.69 -20.66 -50.53
N ALA A 19 -1.49 -21.73 -50.33
CA ALA A 19 -2.96 -21.66 -50.44
C ALA A 19 -3.68 -21.19 -49.17
N LEU A 20 -3.00 -21.17 -48.00
CA LEU A 20 -3.62 -20.75 -46.73
C LEU A 20 -3.47 -19.26 -46.42
N LEU A 21 -2.61 -18.53 -47.14
CA LEU A 21 -2.39 -17.09 -46.94
C LEU A 21 -3.35 -16.19 -47.73
N LEU A 22 -4.13 -16.74 -48.67
CA LEU A 22 -5.08 -15.98 -49.50
C LEU A 22 -6.53 -15.98 -48.99
N LEU A 23 -6.87 -16.79 -47.98
CA LEU A 23 -8.24 -16.90 -47.46
C LEU A 23 -8.50 -16.04 -46.20
N ALA A 24 -7.45 -15.52 -45.57
CA ALA A 24 -7.57 -14.62 -44.40
C ALA A 24 -7.71 -13.13 -44.79
N ALA A 25 -7.53 -12.78 -46.06
CA ALA A 25 -7.52 -11.38 -46.53
C ALA A 25 -8.89 -10.83 -46.98
N VAL A 26 -9.98 -11.61 -46.85
CA VAL A 26 -11.32 -11.22 -47.36
C VAL A 26 -12.31 -10.78 -46.25
N VAL A 27 -11.96 -10.92 -44.97
CA VAL A 27 -12.91 -10.61 -43.86
C VAL A 27 -12.71 -9.21 -43.25
N PHE A 28 -11.70 -8.44 -43.65
CA PHE A 28 -11.40 -7.14 -43.01
C PHE A 28 -11.28 -5.96 -43.98
N LEU A 29 -12.19 -5.85 -44.95
CA LEU A 29 -12.33 -4.63 -45.76
C LEU A 29 -13.79 -4.19 -45.90
N LEU A 30 -14.15 -3.24 -45.03
CA LEU A 30 -15.01 -2.07 -45.22
C LEU A 30 -16.42 -2.01 -44.58
N PRO A 31 -16.84 -0.81 -44.10
CA PRO A 31 -17.97 -0.57 -43.21
C PRO A 31 -19.20 0.02 -43.94
N SER A 32 -20.37 0.00 -43.29
CA SER A 32 -21.55 0.72 -43.79
C SER A 32 -22.32 1.41 -42.66
N LEU A 33 -22.50 2.72 -42.86
CA LEU A 33 -23.33 3.68 -42.13
C LEU A 33 -24.69 3.82 -42.83
N ASN A 34 -25.74 4.11 -42.04
CA ASN A 34 -27.01 4.83 -42.31
C ASN A 34 -28.18 4.10 -41.60
N GLY A 35 -29.11 4.73 -40.87
CA GLY A 35 -29.40 6.12 -40.53
C GLY A 35 -30.89 6.25 -40.13
N ALA A 36 -31.19 6.97 -39.03
CA ALA A 36 -32.38 7.81 -38.70
C ALA A 36 -33.84 7.30 -38.98
N ARG A 37 -34.94 7.59 -38.25
CA ARG A 37 -35.32 8.49 -37.12
C ARG A 37 -36.85 8.32 -36.83
N VAL A 38 -37.27 8.61 -35.58
CA VAL A 38 -38.58 9.19 -35.13
C VAL A 38 -39.85 8.31 -35.25
N GLY A 39 -40.79 8.21 -34.29
CA GLY A 39 -41.10 9.07 -33.15
C GLY A 39 -42.14 8.50 -32.14
N SER A 40 -42.73 9.43 -31.40
CA SER A 40 -43.20 9.38 -30.01
C SER A 40 -44.58 8.76 -29.73
N ASP A 41 -44.79 8.54 -28.42
CA ASP A 41 -46.01 8.69 -27.62
C ASP A 41 -46.86 7.47 -27.22
N GLY A 42 -46.91 7.28 -25.89
CA GLY A 42 -48.18 7.23 -25.15
C GLY A 42 -48.71 5.84 -24.79
N GLY A 43 -48.93 5.60 -23.50
CA GLY A 43 -49.96 4.67 -23.05
C GLY A 43 -49.62 3.82 -21.84
N LEU A 44 -50.10 4.25 -20.66
CA LEU A 44 -50.30 3.39 -19.50
C LEU A 44 -51.16 2.16 -19.87
N GLY A 45 -50.79 0.99 -19.35
CA GLY A 45 -51.56 -0.24 -19.54
C GLY A 45 -51.09 -1.35 -18.61
N VAL A 46 -51.59 -1.31 -17.38
CA VAL A 46 -51.62 -2.42 -16.42
C VAL A 46 -52.14 -3.70 -17.10
N LEU A 47 -51.51 -4.86 -16.80
CA LEU A 47 -52.15 -6.15 -16.47
C LEU A 47 -51.07 -7.25 -16.32
N CYS A 48 -50.52 -7.40 -15.11
CA CYS A 48 -49.88 -8.67 -14.72
C CYS A 48 -50.96 -9.69 -14.37
N ALA A 49 -50.95 -10.82 -15.08
CA ALA A 49 -51.79 -11.97 -14.80
C ALA A 49 -51.38 -12.62 -13.46
N ARG A 50 -52.37 -12.81 -12.58
CA ARG A 50 -52.28 -13.62 -11.36
C ARG A 50 -52.03 -15.09 -11.69
N ARG A 51 -50.98 -15.67 -11.12
CA ARG A 51 -50.96 -17.09 -10.71
C ARG A 51 -50.79 -17.13 -9.20
N SER A 52 -51.77 -17.70 -8.52
CA SER A 52 -51.71 -17.98 -7.09
C SER A 52 -50.94 -19.28 -6.87
N ALA A 53 -49.88 -19.23 -6.07
CA ALA A 53 -49.28 -20.38 -5.41
C ALA A 53 -48.91 -19.94 -3.99
N GLY A 54 -49.27 -20.78 -3.01
CA GLY A 54 -49.34 -20.45 -1.59
C GLY A 54 -48.05 -19.90 -0.99
N ALA A 55 -48.20 -18.90 -0.12
CA ALA A 55 -47.16 -18.39 0.74
C ALA A 55 -47.34 -18.98 2.14
N GLU A 56 -46.38 -19.79 2.55
CA GLU A 56 -46.10 -20.06 3.96
C GLU A 56 -45.70 -18.74 4.64
N ASP A 57 -46.13 -18.58 5.89
CA ASP A 57 -45.94 -17.40 6.72
C ASP A 57 -44.47 -17.30 7.18
N TYR A 58 -43.59 -16.78 6.32
CA TYR A 58 -42.25 -16.36 6.72
C TYR A 58 -42.34 -14.93 7.23
N THR A 59 -42.29 -14.76 8.56
CA THR A 59 -42.11 -13.45 9.19
C THR A 59 -40.74 -12.90 8.76
N VAL A 60 -40.75 -11.95 7.83
CA VAL A 60 -39.56 -11.18 7.47
C VAL A 60 -39.26 -10.25 8.64
N ALA A 61 -38.23 -10.60 9.42
CA ALA A 61 -37.68 -9.70 10.43
C ALA A 61 -37.32 -8.38 9.76
N ALA A 62 -37.84 -7.27 10.29
CA ALA A 62 -37.51 -5.94 9.82
C ALA A 62 -35.99 -5.77 9.81
N PRO A 63 -35.40 -5.11 8.79
CA PRO A 63 -33.97 -4.84 8.77
C PRO A 63 -33.62 -4.08 10.05
N ALA A 64 -32.63 -4.60 10.79
CA ALA A 64 -32.07 -3.91 11.94
C ALA A 64 -31.70 -2.49 11.50
N ALA A 65 -32.09 -1.50 12.31
CA ALA A 65 -31.74 -0.11 12.07
C ALA A 65 -30.22 -0.01 11.76
N PRO A 66 -29.80 0.82 10.78
CA PRO A 66 -28.40 0.99 10.49
C PRO A 66 -27.69 1.38 11.79
N LYS A 67 -26.74 0.55 12.23
CA LYS A 67 -25.85 0.93 13.32
C LYS A 67 -25.20 2.23 12.86
N GLU A 68 -25.45 3.31 13.59
CA GLU A 68 -24.71 4.56 13.42
C GLU A 68 -23.22 4.20 13.34
N GLU A 69 -22.57 4.56 12.22
CA GLU A 69 -21.13 4.35 12.10
C GLU A 69 -20.45 5.20 13.17
N GLU A 70 -20.08 4.53 14.27
CA GLU A 70 -19.45 5.17 15.40
C GLU A 70 -18.13 5.78 14.90
N LYS A 71 -18.03 7.11 14.96
CA LYS A 71 -16.82 7.82 14.51
C LYS A 71 -15.58 7.24 15.22
N PRO A 72 -14.46 7.07 14.49
CA PRO A 72 -13.23 6.60 15.10
C PRO A 72 -12.76 7.60 16.18
N GLU A 73 -12.22 7.08 17.28
CA GLU A 73 -11.58 7.84 18.37
C GLU A 73 -10.22 8.42 17.96
N LEU A 74 -9.57 7.77 17.01
CA LEU A 74 -8.26 8.16 16.49
C LEU A 74 -8.11 7.76 15.03
N SER A 75 -7.28 8.51 14.31
CA SER A 75 -6.98 8.29 12.91
C SER A 75 -5.47 8.33 12.64
N LEU A 76 -4.96 7.30 11.97
CA LEU A 76 -3.54 7.14 11.65
C LEU A 76 -3.36 6.88 10.16
N LEU A 77 -2.53 7.70 9.51
CA LEU A 77 -2.01 7.41 8.18
C LEU A 77 -0.62 6.78 8.29
N VAL A 78 -0.45 5.57 7.76
CA VAL A 78 0.86 4.90 7.66
C VAL A 78 1.37 5.00 6.23
N GLY A 79 2.42 5.77 6.02
CA GLY A 79 3.18 5.81 4.77
C GLY A 79 4.31 4.78 4.79
N VAL A 80 4.16 3.74 3.98
CA VAL A 80 5.22 2.75 3.73
C VAL A 80 6.09 3.27 2.57
N LEU A 81 7.31 3.69 2.89
CA LEU A 81 8.28 4.12 1.90
C LEU A 81 8.94 2.88 1.28
N THR A 82 8.81 2.75 -0.04
CA THR A 82 9.24 1.58 -0.80
C THR A 82 9.67 1.99 -2.21
N MET A 83 10.23 1.08 -2.99
CA MET A 83 10.71 1.33 -4.35
C MET A 83 9.76 0.71 -5.38
N PRO A 84 9.52 1.32 -6.55
CA PRO A 84 8.59 0.80 -7.56
C PRO A 84 8.79 -0.68 -7.88
N LYS A 85 10.03 -1.09 -8.17
CA LYS A 85 10.41 -2.49 -8.43
C LYS A 85 10.13 -3.54 -7.33
N ARG A 86 9.76 -3.14 -6.12
CA ARG A 86 9.51 -4.06 -4.97
C ARG A 86 8.05 -4.54 -4.88
N TYR A 87 7.47 -4.98 -5.99
CA TYR A 87 6.07 -5.42 -6.07
C TYR A 87 5.74 -6.56 -5.09
N GLU A 88 6.52 -7.63 -5.11
CA GLU A 88 6.31 -8.80 -4.24
C GLU A 88 6.38 -8.43 -2.76
N ARG A 89 7.28 -7.51 -2.40
CA ARG A 89 7.38 -7.05 -1.01
C ARG A 89 6.11 -6.30 -0.61
N ARG A 90 5.62 -5.38 -1.43
CA ARG A 90 4.37 -4.66 -1.15
C ARG A 90 3.19 -5.60 -1.05
N ASP A 91 3.12 -6.62 -1.89
CA ASP A 91 2.05 -7.63 -1.84
C ASP A 91 2.06 -8.41 -0.50
N ILE A 92 3.25 -8.87 -0.05
CA ILE A 92 3.40 -9.48 1.28
C ILE A 92 2.93 -8.52 2.38
N VAL A 93 3.31 -7.25 2.30
CA VAL A 93 2.91 -6.22 3.28
C VAL A 93 1.39 -6.00 3.26
N ARG A 94 0.75 -5.98 2.10
CA ARG A 94 -0.72 -5.89 1.98
C ARG A 94 -1.41 -7.07 2.65
N LEU A 95 -0.97 -8.28 2.36
CA LEU A 95 -1.50 -9.50 2.97
C LEU A 95 -1.33 -9.45 4.50
N ALA A 96 -0.17 -9.01 4.97
CA ALA A 96 0.13 -8.85 6.39
C ALA A 96 -0.81 -7.87 7.10
N TYR A 97 -1.22 -6.78 6.44
CA TYR A 97 -2.17 -5.83 7.00
C TYR A 97 -3.62 -6.30 6.90
N ALA A 98 -4.00 -6.92 5.78
CA ALA A 98 -5.36 -7.41 5.55
C ALA A 98 -5.77 -8.53 6.52
N LEU A 99 -4.81 -9.33 7.00
CA LEU A 99 -5.05 -10.45 7.90
C LEU A 99 -4.93 -10.10 9.39
N GLN A 100 -4.55 -8.86 9.73
CA GLN A 100 -4.46 -8.44 11.11
C GLN A 100 -5.85 -8.15 11.71
N PRO A 101 -6.00 -8.30 13.04
CA PRO A 101 -7.18 -7.79 13.73
C PRO A 101 -7.38 -6.29 13.47
N ALA A 102 -8.63 -5.89 13.24
CA ALA A 102 -8.96 -4.48 13.11
C ALA A 102 -8.59 -3.71 14.39
N ALA A 103 -8.05 -2.51 14.23
CA ALA A 103 -7.78 -1.62 15.34
C ALA A 103 -9.10 -1.06 15.90
N ALA A 104 -9.48 -1.47 17.11
CA ALA A 104 -10.77 -1.10 17.69
C ALA A 104 -10.90 0.42 17.83
N ARG A 105 -12.01 0.95 17.28
CA ARG A 105 -12.36 2.39 17.28
C ARG A 105 -11.27 3.30 16.67
N ALA A 106 -10.39 2.76 15.84
CA ALA A 106 -9.33 3.52 15.18
C ALA A 106 -9.44 3.39 13.67
N ARG A 107 -9.35 4.50 12.95
CA ARG A 107 -9.18 4.50 11.50
C ARG A 107 -7.69 4.42 11.20
N VAL A 108 -7.23 3.35 10.57
CA VAL A 108 -5.85 3.23 10.13
C VAL A 108 -5.81 2.98 8.63
N ASP A 109 -5.18 3.90 7.90
CA ASP A 109 -4.99 3.81 6.46
C ASP A 109 -3.50 3.56 6.18
N VAL A 110 -3.18 2.47 5.48
CA VAL A 110 -1.81 2.18 5.03
C VAL A 110 -1.68 2.52 3.56
N ARG A 111 -0.64 3.28 3.19
CA ARG A 111 -0.37 3.71 1.81
C ARG A 111 1.08 3.45 1.42
N PHE A 112 1.31 2.93 0.22
CA PHE A 112 2.64 2.80 -0.36
C PHE A 112 3.02 4.10 -1.07
N VAL A 113 4.15 4.66 -0.67
CA VAL A 113 4.54 6.01 -1.07
C VAL A 113 5.72 5.96 -2.04
N PHE A 114 5.53 6.58 -3.19
CA PHE A 114 6.54 6.80 -4.21
C PHE A 114 6.73 8.29 -4.44
N CYS A 115 7.94 8.69 -4.80
CA CYS A 115 8.18 9.88 -5.61
C CYS A 115 7.94 9.53 -7.09
N ARG A 116 8.42 10.35 -8.02
CA ARG A 116 8.21 10.12 -9.46
C ARG A 116 8.72 8.75 -9.91
N VAL A 117 7.83 7.93 -10.46
CA VAL A 117 8.17 6.64 -11.08
C VAL A 117 8.60 6.90 -12.53
N ALA A 118 9.91 7.03 -12.74
CA ALA A 118 10.47 7.43 -14.04
C ALA A 118 10.61 6.26 -15.04
N ASP A 119 10.86 5.05 -14.55
CA ASP A 119 10.98 3.88 -15.41
C ASP A 119 9.60 3.50 -16.00
N PRO A 120 9.48 3.36 -17.33
CA PRO A 120 8.19 3.14 -17.98
C PRO A 120 7.58 1.77 -17.69
N VAL A 121 8.39 0.74 -17.44
CA VAL A 121 7.90 -0.58 -17.05
C VAL A 121 7.31 -0.50 -15.65
N ASP A 122 8.06 0.10 -14.72
CA ASP A 122 7.59 0.29 -13.36
C ASP A 122 6.34 1.19 -13.30
N ALA A 123 6.29 2.26 -14.10
CA ALA A 123 5.14 3.15 -14.16
C ALA A 123 3.87 2.41 -14.58
N GLN A 124 3.96 1.51 -15.58
CA GLN A 124 2.82 0.72 -16.03
C GLN A 124 2.34 -0.27 -14.96
N LEU A 125 3.27 -0.93 -14.26
CA LEU A 125 2.95 -1.91 -13.23
C LEU A 125 2.39 -1.24 -11.96
N VAL A 126 3.00 -0.15 -11.50
CA VAL A 126 2.50 0.66 -10.39
C VAL A 126 1.12 1.25 -10.71
N ALA A 127 0.84 1.63 -11.96
CA ALA A 127 -0.49 2.09 -12.35
C ALA A 127 -1.56 1.00 -12.22
N LEU A 128 -1.25 -0.24 -12.60
CA LEU A 128 -2.16 -1.38 -12.42
C LEU A 128 -2.39 -1.68 -10.93
N GLU A 129 -1.31 -1.68 -10.15
CA GLU A 129 -1.34 -1.86 -8.70
C GLU A 129 -2.19 -0.78 -8.02
N ALA A 130 -1.96 0.49 -8.35
CA ALA A 130 -2.71 1.63 -7.84
C ALA A 130 -4.21 1.53 -8.16
N ALA A 131 -4.55 1.16 -9.39
CA ALA A 131 -5.95 0.98 -9.80
C ALA A 131 -6.63 -0.19 -9.08
N ARG A 132 -5.89 -1.27 -8.80
CA ARG A 132 -6.43 -2.47 -8.15
C ARG A 132 -6.66 -2.29 -6.65
N HIS A 133 -5.73 -1.62 -5.98
CA HIS A 133 -5.66 -1.59 -4.51
C HIS A 133 -6.05 -0.24 -3.91
N GLY A 134 -5.94 0.88 -4.65
CA GLY A 134 -6.28 2.21 -4.15
C GLY A 134 -5.39 2.72 -3.01
N ASP A 135 -4.26 2.04 -2.75
CA ASP A 135 -3.37 2.28 -1.61
C ASP A 135 -2.02 2.91 -2.02
N VAL A 136 -1.87 3.29 -3.29
CA VAL A 136 -0.65 3.91 -3.80
C VAL A 136 -0.76 5.44 -3.75
N VAL A 137 0.29 6.09 -3.26
CA VAL A 137 0.48 7.55 -3.29
C VAL A 137 1.74 7.86 -4.06
N VAL A 138 1.61 8.52 -5.21
CA VAL A 138 2.74 9.05 -5.97
C VAL A 138 2.85 10.55 -5.70
N LEU A 139 3.95 10.95 -5.07
CA LEU A 139 4.25 12.32 -4.69
C LEU A 139 4.77 13.10 -5.91
N GLY A 140 4.28 14.32 -6.07
CA GLY A 140 4.78 15.27 -7.06
C GLY A 140 6.05 15.97 -6.58
N GLY A 141 6.93 16.36 -7.51
CA GLY A 141 8.05 17.26 -7.21
C GLY A 141 9.25 16.63 -6.52
N CYS A 142 9.37 15.29 -6.49
CA CYS A 142 10.57 14.59 -6.01
C CYS A 142 10.99 13.45 -6.94
N GLU A 143 12.29 13.19 -7.04
CA GLU A 143 12.85 12.01 -7.69
C GLU A 143 12.74 10.78 -6.78
N GLU A 144 12.50 9.61 -7.34
CA GLU A 144 12.47 8.36 -6.57
C GLU A 144 13.85 8.00 -6.01
N ASN A 145 13.92 7.84 -4.69
CA ASN A 145 15.16 7.63 -3.96
C ASN A 145 14.89 7.00 -2.58
N MET A 146 15.97 6.64 -1.88
CA MET A 146 15.90 6.20 -0.48
C MET A 146 16.29 7.32 0.52
N ASN A 147 17.31 8.14 0.20
CA ASN A 147 17.98 9.04 1.17
C ASN A 147 18.05 10.52 0.75
N HIS A 148 17.39 10.89 -0.35
CA HIS A 148 17.42 12.23 -0.96
C HIS A 148 16.04 12.90 -0.86
N GLY A 149 15.60 13.12 0.37
CA GLY A 149 14.41 13.94 0.65
C GLY A 149 13.04 13.27 0.49
N LYS A 150 12.95 11.96 0.21
CA LYS A 150 11.64 11.27 0.09
C LYS A 150 10.78 11.38 1.36
N THR A 151 11.38 11.27 2.53
CA THR A 151 10.70 11.47 3.83
C THR A 151 10.15 12.89 3.97
N HIS A 152 10.95 13.90 3.62
CA HIS A 152 10.49 15.28 3.60
C HIS A 152 9.31 15.45 2.63
N ALA A 153 9.44 14.95 1.41
CA ALA A 153 8.39 15.02 0.38
C ALA A 153 7.09 14.36 0.86
N TYR A 154 7.18 13.21 1.53
CA TYR A 154 6.02 12.53 2.12
C TYR A 154 5.36 13.38 3.20
N LEU A 155 6.09 13.74 4.26
CA LEU A 155 5.54 14.46 5.41
C LEU A 155 4.99 15.84 5.02
N SER A 156 5.65 16.55 4.10
CA SER A 156 5.21 17.87 3.59
C SER A 156 4.03 17.81 2.60
N SER A 157 3.74 16.65 2.03
CA SER A 157 2.63 16.48 1.07
C SER A 157 1.35 16.02 1.73
N VAL A 158 1.45 15.16 2.75
CA VAL A 158 0.30 14.55 3.43
C VAL A 158 -0.76 15.57 3.89
N PRO A 159 -0.41 16.69 4.54
CA PRO A 159 -1.41 17.68 4.97
C PRO A 159 -2.26 18.23 3.83
N ARG A 160 -1.67 18.41 2.65
CA ARG A 160 -2.37 18.90 1.45
C ARG A 160 -3.18 17.80 0.77
N LEU A 161 -2.60 16.60 0.65
CA LEU A 161 -3.25 15.46 -0.01
C LEU A 161 -4.50 14.98 0.72
N PHE A 162 -4.53 15.09 2.06
CA PHE A 162 -5.62 14.59 2.89
C PHE A 162 -6.36 15.72 3.64
N ALA A 163 -6.29 16.96 3.15
CA ALA A 163 -6.92 18.12 3.80
C ALA A 163 -8.45 17.97 3.99
N SER A 164 -9.13 17.24 3.10
CA SER A 164 -10.58 16.97 3.20
C SER A 164 -10.95 16.00 4.31
N SER A 165 -9.98 15.20 4.78
CA SER A 165 -10.15 14.23 5.84
C SER A 165 -8.82 14.06 6.59
N PRO A 166 -8.44 15.04 7.43
CA PRO A 166 -7.19 15.00 8.19
C PRO A 166 -7.10 13.77 9.09
N TYR A 167 -5.87 13.37 9.41
CA TYR A 167 -5.60 12.35 10.41
C TYR A 167 -5.17 13.01 11.72
N ASP A 168 -5.17 12.24 12.81
CA ASP A 168 -4.56 12.63 14.07
C ASP A 168 -3.04 12.47 14.02
N TYR A 169 -2.59 11.40 13.36
CA TYR A 169 -1.20 10.97 13.29
C TYR A 169 -0.79 10.57 11.88
N VAL A 170 0.49 10.79 11.58
CA VAL A 170 1.14 10.37 10.34
C VAL A 170 2.38 9.57 10.71
N MET A 171 2.51 8.38 10.14
CA MET A 171 3.65 7.50 10.35
C MET A 171 4.46 7.35 9.06
N LYS A 172 5.78 7.42 9.18
CA LYS A 172 6.72 6.87 8.19
C LYS A 172 7.15 5.48 8.64
N THR A 173 7.21 4.52 7.74
CA THR A 173 7.81 3.20 7.96
C THR A 173 8.46 2.68 6.67
N ASP A 174 9.35 1.70 6.81
CA ASP A 174 9.96 1.01 5.68
C ASP A 174 9.17 -0.26 5.29
N ASP A 175 9.38 -0.74 4.06
CA ASP A 175 8.70 -1.93 3.52
C ASP A 175 9.22 -3.27 4.07
N ASP A 176 10.22 -3.24 4.94
CA ASP A 176 10.77 -4.39 5.68
C ASP A 176 10.53 -4.30 7.20
N THR A 177 9.56 -3.46 7.57
CA THR A 177 9.03 -3.37 8.94
C THR A 177 7.62 -3.94 8.99
N TYR A 178 7.39 -4.93 9.85
CA TYR A 178 6.07 -5.44 10.15
C TYR A 178 5.47 -4.69 11.34
N LEU A 179 4.38 -3.97 11.10
CA LEU A 179 3.63 -3.26 12.13
C LEU A 179 2.42 -4.07 12.59
N ARG A 180 2.25 -4.17 13.91
CA ARG A 180 1.03 -4.66 14.54
C ARG A 180 0.08 -3.49 14.75
N VAL A 181 -0.82 -3.29 13.79
CA VAL A 181 -1.64 -2.07 13.66
C VAL A 181 -2.52 -1.82 14.88
N ALA A 182 -3.19 -2.85 15.40
CA ALA A 182 -3.99 -2.71 16.61
C ALA A 182 -3.14 -2.29 17.83
N ALA A 183 -1.96 -2.88 18.00
CA ALA A 183 -1.05 -2.55 19.09
C ALA A 183 -0.50 -1.11 18.97
N LEU A 184 -0.24 -0.64 17.75
CA LEU A 184 0.16 0.75 17.50
C LEU A 184 -0.98 1.74 17.78
N ALA A 185 -2.20 1.42 17.34
CA ALA A 185 -3.38 2.26 17.64
C ALA A 185 -3.64 2.36 19.14
N ASP A 186 -3.53 1.23 19.87
CA ASP A 186 -3.67 1.21 21.32
C ASP A 186 -2.60 2.06 22.01
N GLU A 187 -1.36 2.03 21.53
CA GLU A 187 -0.27 2.88 22.03
C GLU A 187 -0.56 4.37 21.85
N LEU A 188 -1.17 4.76 20.72
CA LEU A 188 -1.49 6.15 20.38
C LEU A 188 -2.76 6.67 21.09
N ARG A 189 -3.65 5.80 21.57
CA ARG A 189 -4.96 6.22 22.12
C ARG A 189 -4.83 7.23 23.25
N GLY A 190 -3.86 7.05 24.15
CA GLY A 190 -3.60 7.95 25.28
C GLY A 190 -2.61 9.09 25.02
N LYS A 191 -2.17 9.29 23.77
CA LYS A 191 -1.16 10.31 23.42
C LYS A 191 -1.83 11.61 22.96
N PRO A 192 -1.19 12.78 23.16
CA PRO A 192 -1.70 14.04 22.66
C PRO A 192 -1.81 14.05 21.13
N ARG A 193 -2.72 14.84 20.59
CA ARG A 193 -2.91 14.99 19.12
C ARG A 193 -2.01 16.08 18.53
N ASP A 194 -1.17 16.67 19.37
CA ASP A 194 -0.27 17.76 19.06
C ASP A 194 1.16 17.47 19.54
N ASP A 195 2.13 17.98 18.79
CA ASP A 195 3.56 17.97 19.09
C ASP A 195 4.17 16.58 19.40
N VAL A 196 3.56 15.49 18.91
CA VAL A 196 4.02 14.10 19.12
C VAL A 196 5.16 13.75 18.19
N TYR A 197 6.15 13.05 18.75
CA TYR A 197 7.15 12.31 18.00
C TYR A 197 7.46 10.98 18.70
N LEU A 198 7.02 9.86 18.10
CA LEU A 198 7.00 8.55 18.74
C LEU A 198 7.68 7.50 17.85
N GLY A 199 8.53 6.64 18.41
CA GLY A 199 9.23 5.61 17.65
C GLY A 199 10.31 4.92 18.46
N TYR A 200 11.31 4.33 17.80
CA TYR A 200 12.50 3.80 18.46
C TYR A 200 13.52 4.91 18.70
N GLY A 201 13.61 5.44 19.92
CA GLY A 201 14.53 6.55 20.21
C GLY A 201 15.99 6.13 20.35
N TYR A 202 16.94 6.94 19.88
CA TYR A 202 18.36 6.76 20.21
C TYR A 202 18.83 7.83 21.16
N ALA A 203 19.64 7.49 22.17
CA ALA A 203 20.30 8.49 22.98
C ALA A 203 21.54 9.02 22.25
N MET A 204 21.67 10.34 22.11
CA MET A 204 22.81 10.97 21.46
C MET A 204 23.07 12.37 22.05
N GLY A 205 24.34 12.71 22.28
CA GLY A 205 24.73 14.05 22.72
C GLY A 205 24.09 14.50 24.04
N GLY A 206 23.84 13.54 24.96
CA GLY A 206 23.18 13.83 26.25
C GLY A 206 21.66 14.01 26.18
N GLN A 207 21.05 13.97 24.99
CA GLN A 207 19.61 13.93 24.84
C GLN A 207 19.12 12.48 24.72
N PRO A 208 18.02 12.09 25.40
CA PRO A 208 17.59 10.70 25.45
C PRO A 208 17.04 10.20 24.11
N MET A 209 16.41 11.07 23.32
CA MET A 209 15.77 10.73 22.05
C MET A 209 15.79 11.94 21.10
N PRO A 210 16.94 12.43 20.60
CA PRO A 210 16.97 13.56 19.68
C PRO A 210 16.44 13.19 18.28
N PHE A 211 16.37 11.89 17.95
CA PHE A 211 15.72 11.33 16.76
C PHE A 211 15.18 9.93 17.04
N MET A 212 14.29 9.45 16.15
CA MET A 212 13.74 8.09 16.14
C MET A 212 14.29 7.33 14.94
N HIS A 213 14.67 6.06 15.12
CA HIS A 213 15.27 5.20 14.08
C HIS A 213 14.44 5.09 12.80
N GLY A 214 15.13 4.95 11.66
CA GLY A 214 14.52 4.82 10.34
C GLY A 214 13.51 3.68 10.16
N MET A 215 13.51 2.65 11.02
CA MET A 215 12.50 1.58 10.95
C MET A 215 11.05 2.08 11.03
N GLY A 216 10.82 3.23 11.64
CA GLY A 216 9.54 3.91 11.59
C GLY A 216 9.30 4.84 12.77
N TYR A 217 8.51 5.87 12.54
CA TYR A 217 8.13 6.84 13.56
C TYR A 217 6.83 7.55 13.21
N VAL A 218 6.12 7.95 14.25
CA VAL A 218 4.85 8.68 14.19
C VAL A 218 5.10 10.13 14.58
N VAL A 219 4.51 11.04 13.83
CA VAL A 219 4.34 12.45 14.20
C VAL A 219 2.85 12.78 14.26
N SER A 220 2.47 13.75 15.09
CA SER A 220 1.12 14.30 15.06
C SER A 220 0.86 15.12 13.80
N TRP A 221 -0.41 15.29 13.45
CA TRP A 221 -0.81 16.02 12.25
C TRP A 221 -0.32 17.47 12.22
N ASP A 222 -0.30 18.16 13.36
CA ASP A 222 0.23 19.53 13.47
C ASP A 222 1.73 19.61 13.14
N VAL A 223 2.51 18.58 13.51
CA VAL A 223 3.93 18.47 13.16
C VAL A 223 4.10 18.26 11.66
N ALA A 224 3.32 17.35 11.06
CA ALA A 224 3.33 17.17 9.60
C ALA A 224 2.90 18.46 8.87
N THR A 225 1.88 19.16 9.40
CA THR A 225 1.41 20.44 8.88
C THR A 225 2.52 21.50 8.93
N TRP A 226 3.25 21.60 10.04
CA TRP A 226 4.40 22.49 10.15
C TRP A 226 5.48 22.15 9.11
N VAL A 227 5.86 20.87 8.96
CA VAL A 227 6.84 20.43 7.95
C VAL A 227 6.42 20.88 6.54
N SER A 228 5.12 20.87 6.23
CA SER A 228 4.61 21.30 4.92
C SER A 228 4.83 22.78 4.58
N THR A 229 5.08 23.61 5.59
CA THR A 229 5.27 25.06 5.47
C THR A 229 6.65 25.55 5.93
N ALA A 230 7.50 24.65 6.44
CA ALA A 230 8.79 24.98 7.02
C ALA A 230 9.86 25.19 5.93
N GLU A 231 9.83 26.35 5.26
CA GLU A 231 10.78 26.75 4.22
C GLU A 231 12.24 26.66 4.69
N GLU A 232 12.47 26.82 6.00
CA GLU A 232 13.78 26.75 6.62
C GLU A 232 14.44 25.36 6.56
N ILE A 233 13.66 24.29 6.34
CA ILE A 233 14.20 22.94 6.09
C ILE A 233 14.89 22.91 4.72
N LEU A 234 14.22 23.45 3.69
CA LEU A 234 14.73 23.52 2.33
C LEU A 234 15.90 24.51 2.21
N ALA A 235 15.78 25.68 2.86
CA ALA A 235 16.82 26.71 2.85
C ALA A 235 18.16 26.21 3.42
N ARG A 236 18.14 25.22 4.33
CA ARG A 236 19.34 24.60 4.91
C ARG A 236 19.83 23.38 4.17
N ASN A 237 19.11 22.93 3.14
CA ASN A 237 19.33 21.65 2.47
C ASN A 237 19.29 20.46 3.46
N ASP A 238 18.44 20.55 4.49
CA ASP A 238 18.33 19.53 5.54
C ASP A 238 17.50 18.31 5.08
N THR A 239 17.19 18.19 3.80
CA THR A 239 16.51 17.03 3.21
C THR A 239 17.47 15.94 2.77
N GLU A 240 18.77 16.23 2.73
CA GLU A 240 19.83 15.32 2.27
C GLU A 240 20.52 14.64 3.47
N GLY A 241 20.58 13.30 3.45
CA GLY A 241 21.25 12.51 4.48
C GLY A 241 20.38 11.37 5.04
N PRO A 242 20.82 10.71 6.13
CA PRO A 242 20.00 9.72 6.83
C PRO A 242 18.70 10.38 7.31
N GLU A 243 17.57 9.86 6.84
CA GLU A 243 16.29 10.55 6.91
C GLU A 243 15.77 10.69 8.34
N ASP A 244 16.07 9.70 9.18
CA ASP A 244 15.75 9.67 10.59
C ASP A 244 16.48 10.77 11.38
N LEU A 245 17.79 10.92 11.14
CA LEU A 245 18.59 12.01 11.69
C LEU A 245 18.07 13.37 11.21
N MET A 246 17.68 13.48 9.94
CA MET A 246 17.17 14.73 9.38
C MET A 246 15.84 15.14 10.03
N VAL A 247 14.88 14.23 10.18
CA VAL A 247 13.62 14.52 10.88
C VAL A 247 13.89 14.97 12.32
N GLY A 248 14.75 14.28 13.05
CA GLY A 248 15.15 14.69 14.39
C GLY A 248 15.76 16.10 14.41
N LYS A 249 16.65 16.41 13.46
CA LYS A 249 17.28 17.73 13.31
C LYS A 249 16.24 18.82 13.09
N TRP A 250 15.29 18.64 12.16
CA TRP A 250 14.24 19.64 11.87
C TRP A 250 13.44 19.97 13.13
N LEU A 251 12.97 18.93 13.82
CA LEU A 251 12.16 19.06 15.03
C LEU A 251 12.92 19.75 16.17
N ASN A 252 14.19 19.38 16.37
CA ASN A 252 15.02 19.98 17.42
C ASN A 252 15.30 21.47 17.16
N LEU A 253 15.61 21.85 15.91
CA LEU A 253 15.87 23.24 15.55
C LEU A 253 14.62 24.12 15.67
N ALA A 254 13.44 23.56 15.39
CA ALA A 254 12.17 24.28 15.44
C ALA A 254 11.47 24.23 16.80
N GLY A 255 12.00 23.47 17.77
CA GLY A 255 11.33 23.26 19.06
C GLY A 255 10.00 22.51 18.94
N ARG A 256 9.88 21.60 17.97
CA ARG A 256 8.71 20.76 17.68
C ARG A 256 8.96 19.30 18.06
N GLY A 257 7.89 18.50 18.09
CA GLY A 257 7.94 17.09 18.47
C GLY A 257 8.42 16.92 19.91
N ARG A 258 7.96 17.74 20.86
CA ARG A 258 8.44 17.70 22.25
C ARG A 258 7.77 16.59 23.07
N ASN A 259 6.60 16.13 22.66
CA ASN A 259 5.95 14.96 23.24
C ASN A 259 6.60 13.69 22.68
N ARG A 260 7.79 13.34 23.21
CA ARG A 260 8.60 12.21 22.73
C ARG A 260 8.32 10.93 23.49
N TYR A 261 8.07 9.86 22.75
CA TYR A 261 7.77 8.55 23.31
C TYR A 261 8.63 7.46 22.67
N ASP A 262 9.27 6.67 23.54
CA ASP A 262 10.10 5.55 23.15
C ASP A 262 9.27 4.27 23.08
N LEU A 263 9.34 3.55 21.98
CA LEU A 263 8.68 2.26 21.81
C LEU A 263 9.56 1.08 22.19
N LYS A 264 10.78 1.27 22.68
CA LYS A 264 11.56 0.17 23.25
C LYS A 264 10.85 -0.40 24.50
N PRO A 265 10.85 -1.73 24.70
CA PRO A 265 11.41 -2.79 23.85
C PRO A 265 10.41 -3.36 22.81
N ARG A 266 9.23 -2.75 22.64
CA ARG A 266 8.14 -3.22 21.78
C ARG A 266 8.37 -2.94 20.29
N MET A 267 9.37 -2.14 19.96
CA MET A 267 9.87 -1.88 18.61
C MET A 267 11.36 -2.25 18.55
N TYR A 268 11.79 -3.04 17.57
CA TYR A 268 13.15 -3.59 17.51
C TYR A 268 13.53 -4.20 16.17
N ASP A 269 14.84 -4.36 15.95
CA ASP A 269 15.41 -5.15 14.87
C ASP A 269 15.30 -6.66 15.18
N LEU A 270 14.80 -7.42 14.22
CA LEU A 270 14.84 -8.88 14.30
C LEU A 270 16.28 -9.38 14.30
N SER A 271 16.64 -10.16 15.34
CA SER A 271 17.96 -10.76 15.47
C SER A 271 18.27 -11.68 14.29
N TRP A 272 19.54 -11.98 14.07
CA TRP A 272 19.95 -12.92 13.02
C TRP A 272 19.27 -14.28 13.17
N ASP A 273 19.22 -14.78 14.40
CA ASP A 273 18.61 -16.07 14.75
C ASP A 273 17.08 -16.02 14.85
N MET A 274 16.48 -14.84 14.74
CA MET A 274 15.03 -14.59 14.84
C MET A 274 14.41 -15.08 16.16
N ASP A 275 15.19 -15.04 17.24
CA ASP A 275 14.84 -15.55 18.57
C ASP A 275 14.33 -14.45 19.52
N ASN A 276 14.32 -13.18 19.08
CA ASN A 276 14.00 -12.03 19.91
C ASN A 276 12.57 -11.51 19.72
N PHE A 277 11.64 -12.32 19.19
CA PHE A 277 10.23 -11.95 19.12
C PHE A 277 9.60 -11.78 20.49
N ARG A 278 8.71 -10.78 20.65
CA ARG A 278 8.05 -10.44 21.92
C ARG A 278 6.52 -10.42 21.76
N PRO A 279 5.73 -10.88 22.74
CA PRO A 279 4.26 -10.90 22.60
C PRO A 279 3.62 -9.51 22.52
N ASP A 280 4.23 -8.51 23.17
CA ASP A 280 3.75 -7.13 23.26
C ASP A 280 4.29 -6.22 22.14
N THR A 281 4.96 -6.80 21.13
CA THR A 281 5.53 -6.07 19.99
C THR A 281 4.52 -5.15 19.30
N VAL A 282 4.97 -3.93 18.99
CA VAL A 282 4.33 -2.97 18.10
C VAL A 282 4.90 -3.06 16.69
N ALA A 283 6.23 -3.19 16.55
CA ALA A 283 6.90 -3.24 15.26
C ALA A 283 8.14 -4.15 15.28
N VAL A 284 8.32 -4.94 14.23
CA VAL A 284 9.57 -5.71 13.99
C VAL A 284 10.20 -5.24 12.70
N HIS A 285 11.46 -4.86 12.74
CA HIS A 285 12.24 -4.39 11.60
C HIS A 285 13.25 -5.44 11.13
N MET A 286 13.91 -5.18 10.00
CA MET A 286 14.88 -6.07 9.33
C MET A 286 14.27 -7.34 8.74
N LEU A 287 13.01 -7.31 8.27
CA LEU A 287 12.39 -8.44 7.56
C LEU A 287 12.79 -8.40 6.07
N LYS A 288 14.09 -8.60 5.83
CA LYS A 288 14.72 -8.40 4.51
C LYS A 288 14.36 -9.48 3.49
N ASP A 289 13.92 -10.66 3.94
CA ASP A 289 13.62 -11.83 3.10
C ASP A 289 12.32 -12.53 3.54
N ASN A 290 11.82 -13.44 2.70
CA ASN A 290 10.55 -14.12 2.93
C ASN A 290 10.60 -15.08 4.14
N ARG A 291 11.77 -15.58 4.52
CA ARG A 291 11.93 -16.43 5.71
C ARG A 291 11.66 -15.62 6.98
N ARG A 292 12.19 -14.40 7.06
CA ARG A 292 11.94 -13.48 8.19
C ARG A 292 10.49 -13.05 8.29
N TRP A 293 9.85 -12.76 7.15
CA TRP A 293 8.41 -12.48 7.11
C TRP A 293 7.57 -13.67 7.58
N ALA A 294 7.86 -14.88 7.08
CA ALA A 294 7.16 -16.09 7.51
C ALA A 294 7.33 -16.36 9.02
N ALA A 295 8.54 -16.15 9.56
CA ALA A 295 8.80 -16.29 10.99
C ALA A 295 7.96 -15.29 11.82
N ALA A 296 7.89 -14.03 11.40
CA ALA A 296 7.06 -13.03 12.06
C ALA A 296 5.57 -13.42 12.03
N PHE A 297 5.05 -13.84 10.87
CA PHE A 297 3.66 -14.27 10.73
C PHE A 297 3.32 -15.49 11.60
N SER A 298 4.24 -16.44 11.68
CA SER A 298 4.10 -17.63 12.53
C SER A 298 4.07 -17.25 14.00
N TYR A 299 4.99 -16.39 14.46
CA TYR A 299 5.05 -15.99 15.87
C TYR A 299 3.81 -15.19 16.29
N PHE A 300 3.37 -14.25 15.46
CA PHE A 300 2.21 -13.39 15.77
C PHE A 300 0.86 -14.01 15.39
N ASN A 301 0.83 -15.30 15.03
CA ASN A 301 -0.40 -16.03 14.71
C ASN A 301 -1.24 -15.37 13.59
N VAL A 302 -0.60 -14.68 12.64
CA VAL A 302 -1.30 -14.01 11.52
C VAL A 302 -2.07 -15.01 10.67
N THR A 303 -1.56 -16.25 10.58
CA THR A 303 -2.14 -17.33 9.78
C THR A 303 -3.01 -18.31 10.59
N ALA A 304 -3.25 -18.07 11.88
CA ALA A 304 -3.92 -19.04 12.75
C ALA A 304 -5.38 -19.36 12.34
N GLY A 305 -6.02 -18.47 11.57
CA GLY A 305 -7.36 -18.69 10.99
C GLY A 305 -7.36 -19.21 9.55
N ILE A 306 -6.19 -19.45 8.96
CA ILE A 306 -6.06 -19.92 7.57
C ILE A 306 -5.98 -21.44 7.59
N ASN A 307 -6.86 -22.11 6.85
CA ASN A 307 -6.79 -23.56 6.69
C ASN A 307 -5.56 -23.93 5.84
N LEU A 308 -4.52 -24.44 6.50
CA LEU A 308 -3.26 -24.86 5.87
C LEU A 308 -3.22 -26.36 5.51
N HIS A 309 -4.33 -27.10 5.63
CA HIS A 309 -4.33 -28.57 5.46
C HIS A 309 -3.89 -29.05 4.06
N HIS A 310 -3.89 -28.17 3.05
CA HIS A 310 -3.43 -28.49 1.69
C HIS A 310 -1.99 -28.04 1.40
N LEU A 311 -1.32 -27.36 2.34
CA LEU A 311 0.04 -26.82 2.18
C LEU A 311 1.10 -27.59 2.97
N SER A 312 0.68 -28.59 3.76
CA SER A 312 1.61 -29.54 4.38
C SER A 312 1.89 -30.69 3.40
N PRO A 313 3.17 -31.05 3.15
CA PRO A 313 3.52 -32.19 2.31
C PRO A 313 3.05 -33.52 2.89
#